data_AF-G8ZLM7-F1
#
_entry.id   AF-G8ZLM7-F1
#
_cell.length_a   1.000
_cell.length_b   1.000
_cell.length_c   1.000
_cell.angle_alpha   90.00
_cell.angle_beta   90.00
_cell.angle_gamma   90.00
#
_symmetry.space_group_name_H-M   'P 1'
#
loop_
_entity.id
_entity.type
_entity.pdbx_description
1 polymer ?
#
loop_
_entity_poly.entity_id
_entity_poly.type
_entity_poly.pdbx_seq_one_letter_code
_entity_poly.pdbx_strand_id
1 'polypeptide(L)'
;MANFFVALWESIFQPGTTPQLIIATHVSFFALLCTLAWLIYATSGNIHFYALFAIASCLWIAVIWFIQELNSANLMDNKQLEEPEKETGEKRKKLRSNQDLRLSDRGKFK
;
A
#
# COMPACT_ATOMS: atom_id res chain seq x y z
N MET A 1 7.21 -1.66 -24.86
CA MET A 1 6.41 -2.65 -24.11
C MET A 1 7.29 -3.73 -23.47
N ALA A 2 8.25 -4.33 -24.19
CA ALA A 2 9.16 -5.35 -23.64
C ALA A 2 10.02 -4.88 -22.44
N ASN A 3 10.38 -3.59 -22.38
CA ASN A 3 11.22 -3.03 -21.31
C ASN A 3 10.58 -3.09 -19.92
N PHE A 4 9.25 -3.02 -19.84
CA PHE A 4 8.52 -3.16 -18.58
C PHE A 4 8.53 -4.61 -18.08
N PHE A 5 8.42 -5.59 -18.99
CA PHE A 5 8.51 -7.01 -18.67
C PHE A 5 9.91 -7.41 -18.21
N VAL A 6 10.97 -6.88 -18.83
CA VAL A 6 12.37 -7.13 -18.42
C VAL A 6 12.67 -6.46 -17.08
N ALA A 7 12.24 -5.22 -16.86
CA ALA A 7 12.39 -4.55 -15.57
C ALA A 7 11.58 -5.23 -14.45
N LEU A 8 10.39 -5.75 -14.75
CA LEU A 8 9.61 -6.60 -13.84
C LEU A 8 10.34 -7.92 -13.53
N TRP A 9 10.91 -8.56 -14.55
CA TRP A 9 11.63 -9.83 -14.43
C TRP A 9 12.94 -9.69 -13.62
N GLU A 10 13.70 -8.61 -13.79
CA GLU A 10 14.86 -8.38 -12.91
C GLU A 10 14.45 -7.96 -11.50
N SER A 11 13.37 -7.18 -11.36
CA SER A 11 12.93 -6.68 -10.04
C SER A 11 12.31 -7.75 -9.15
N ILE A 12 11.80 -8.86 -9.70
CA ILE A 12 11.39 -10.04 -8.89
C ILE A 12 12.60 -10.83 -8.37
N PHE A 13 13.78 -10.69 -8.99
CA PHE A 13 15.03 -11.33 -8.54
C PHE A 13 15.95 -10.39 -7.76
N GLN A 14 15.71 -9.07 -7.79
CA GLN A 14 16.37 -8.12 -6.91
C GLN A 14 15.69 -8.12 -5.53
N PRO A 15 16.45 -8.29 -4.43
CA PRO A 15 15.88 -8.32 -3.10
C PRO A 15 15.38 -6.93 -2.71
N GLY A 16 14.07 -6.77 -2.60
CA GLY A 16 13.47 -5.53 -2.13
C GLY A 16 11.95 -5.52 -2.33
N THR A 17 11.22 -5.08 -1.32
CA THR A 17 9.76 -4.90 -1.35
C THR A 17 9.42 -3.72 -2.26
N THR A 18 9.46 -3.90 -3.58
CA THR A 18 9.15 -2.81 -4.49
C THR A 18 7.64 -2.50 -4.42
N PRO A 19 7.24 -1.22 -4.26
CA PRO A 19 5.83 -0.81 -4.15
C PRO A 19 4.95 -1.31 -5.31
N GLN A 20 5.59 -1.56 -6.47
CA GLN A 20 4.94 -2.07 -7.67
C GLN A 20 4.47 -3.53 -7.53
N LEU A 21 5.13 -4.34 -6.70
CA LEU A 21 4.71 -5.72 -6.47
C LEU A 21 3.46 -5.79 -5.58
N ILE A 22 3.37 -4.89 -4.58
CA ILE A 22 2.22 -4.78 -3.68
C ILE A 22 0.94 -4.45 -4.46
N ILE A 23 1.00 -3.43 -5.31
CA ILE A 23 -0.16 -2.99 -6.09
C ILE A 23 -0.59 -4.06 -7.11
N ALA A 24 0.37 -4.70 -7.80
CA ALA A 24 0.07 -5.77 -8.75
C ALA A 24 -0.61 -6.96 -8.06
N THR A 25 -0.19 -7.28 -6.84
CA THR A 25 -0.76 -8.35 -6.04
C THR A 25 -2.20 -8.04 -5.63
N HIS A 26 -2.48 -6.85 -5.07
CA HIS A 26 -3.85 -6.48 -4.70
C HIS A 26 -4.82 -6.46 -5.89
N VAL A 27 -4.36 -5.96 -7.04
CA VAL A 27 -5.17 -5.96 -8.28
C VAL A 27 -5.46 -7.39 -8.76
N SER A 28 -4.47 -8.27 -8.74
CA SER A 28 -4.62 -9.67 -9.17
C SER A 28 -5.60 -10.45 -8.27
N PHE A 29 -5.49 -10.27 -6.95
CA PHE A 29 -6.41 -10.89 -5.99
C PHE A 29 -7.83 -10.35 -6.13
N PHE A 30 -7.99 -9.04 -6.33
CA PHE A 30 -9.31 -8.45 -6.55
C PHE A 30 -9.96 -8.99 -7.83
N ALA A 31 -9.22 -9.04 -8.93
CA ALA A 31 -9.70 -9.61 -10.19
C ALA A 31 -10.10 -11.08 -10.04
N LEU A 32 -9.32 -11.87 -9.28
CA LEU A 32 -9.60 -13.26 -8.99
C LEU A 32 -10.87 -13.42 -8.15
N LEU A 33 -11.03 -12.65 -7.07
CA LEU A 33 -12.24 -12.68 -6.23
C LEU A 33 -13.49 -12.21 -7.00
N CYS A 34 -13.38 -11.17 -7.83
CA CYS A 34 -14.45 -10.75 -8.72
C CYS A 34 -14.85 -11.85 -9.71
N THR A 35 -13.88 -12.54 -10.29
CA THR A 35 -14.12 -13.65 -11.22
C THR A 35 -14.83 -14.81 -10.51
N LEU A 36 -14.37 -15.19 -9.31
CA LEU A 36 -15.02 -16.22 -8.50
C LEU A 36 -16.44 -15.82 -8.08
N ALA A 37 -16.65 -14.58 -7.65
CA ALA A 37 -17.97 -14.07 -7.29
C ALA A 37 -18.94 -14.10 -8.50
N TRP A 38 -18.44 -13.76 -9.69
CA TRP A 38 -19.20 -13.86 -10.93
C TRP A 38 -19.58 -15.32 -11.26
N LEU A 39 -18.65 -16.26 -11.11
CA LEU A 39 -18.90 -17.68 -11.34
C LEU A 39 -19.90 -18.29 -10.34
N ILE A 40 -19.85 -17.86 -9.07
CA ILE A 40 -20.83 -18.27 -8.04
C ILE A 40 -22.24 -17.86 -8.46
N TYR A 41 -22.40 -16.63 -8.96
CA TYR A 41 -23.68 -16.14 -9.47
C TYR A 41 -24.14 -16.91 -10.71
N ALA A 42 -23.23 -17.18 -11.65
CA ALA A 42 -23.55 -17.89 -12.90
C ALA A 42 -23.91 -19.37 -12.70
N THR A 43 -23.37 -20.04 -11.68
CA THR A 43 -23.45 -21.51 -11.55
C THR A 43 -24.51 -21.99 -10.53
N SER A 44 -25.39 -21.11 -10.07
CA SER A 44 -26.51 -21.47 -9.17
C SER A 44 -26.10 -22.21 -7.88
N GLY A 45 -24.99 -21.80 -7.24
CA GLY A 45 -24.70 -22.16 -5.85
C GLY A 45 -24.07 -23.54 -5.59
N ASN A 46 -23.17 -24.03 -6.45
CA ASN A 46 -22.39 -25.23 -6.14
C ASN A 46 -21.35 -24.96 -5.03
N ILE A 47 -21.35 -25.81 -3.98
CA ILE A 47 -20.47 -25.75 -2.81
C ILE A 47 -18.98 -25.64 -3.17
N HIS A 48 -18.57 -26.20 -4.32
CA HIS A 48 -17.19 -26.14 -4.80
C HIS A 48 -16.69 -24.70 -4.94
N PHE A 49 -17.50 -23.80 -5.50
CA PHE A 49 -17.10 -22.41 -5.72
C PHE A 49 -16.96 -21.62 -4.42
N TYR A 50 -17.73 -21.98 -3.38
CA TYR A 50 -17.58 -21.40 -2.05
C TYR A 50 -16.25 -21.81 -1.41
N ALA A 51 -15.83 -23.07 -1.56
CA ALA A 51 -14.53 -23.53 -1.06
C ALA A 51 -13.37 -22.81 -1.77
N LEU A 52 -13.44 -22.65 -3.10
CA LEU A 52 -12.43 -21.88 -3.85
C LEU A 52 -12.37 -20.42 -3.41
N PHE A 53 -13.53 -19.78 -3.19
CA PHE A 53 -13.59 -18.40 -2.70
C PHE A 53 -13.02 -18.25 -1.29
N ALA A 54 -13.27 -19.22 -0.40
CA ALA A 54 -12.72 -19.23 0.95
C ALA A 54 -11.19 -19.37 0.95
N ILE A 55 -10.65 -20.29 0.15
CA ILE A 55 -9.20 -20.48 0.05
C ILE A 55 -8.53 -19.25 -0.58
N ALA A 56 -9.14 -18.63 -1.60
CA ALA A 56 -8.64 -17.41 -2.21
C ALA A 56 -8.60 -16.22 -1.24
N SER A 57 -9.62 -16.07 -0.39
CA SER A 57 -9.66 -15.01 0.62
C SER A 57 -8.65 -15.27 1.75
N CYS A 58 -8.48 -16.52 2.21
CA CYS A 58 -7.38 -16.89 3.11
C CYS A 58 -6.01 -16.56 2.52
N LEU A 59 -5.79 -16.86 1.24
CA LEU A 59 -4.55 -16.54 0.53
C LEU A 59 -4.31 -15.02 0.47
N TRP A 60 -5.36 -14.23 0.22
CA TRP A 60 -5.25 -12.77 0.21
C TRP A 60 -4.84 -12.20 1.57
N ILE A 61 -5.43 -12.69 2.65
CA ILE A 61 -5.06 -12.31 4.02
C ILE A 61 -3.60 -12.69 4.31
N ALA A 62 -3.20 -13.91 3.95
CA ALA A 62 -1.82 -14.39 4.12
C ALA A 62 -0.83 -13.49 3.38
N VAL A 63 -1.19 -13.02 2.19
CA VAL A 63 -0.37 -12.09 1.40
C VAL A 63 -0.28 -10.71 2.04
N ILE A 64 -1.39 -10.13 2.51
CA ILE A 64 -1.38 -8.84 3.23
C ILE A 64 -0.45 -8.93 4.45
N TRP A 65 -0.57 -10.01 5.21
CA TRP A 65 0.28 -10.26 6.37
C TRP A 65 1.75 -10.46 5.98
N PHE A 66 2.02 -11.24 4.93
CA PHE A 66 3.37 -11.47 4.41
C PHE A 66 4.04 -10.16 3.96
N ILE A 67 3.29 -9.27 3.32
CA ILE A 67 3.76 -7.94 2.90
C ILE A 67 4.10 -7.08 4.13
N GLN A 68 3.25 -7.09 5.15
CA GLN A 68 3.51 -6.33 6.38
C GLN A 68 4.73 -6.85 7.12
N GLU A 69 4.93 -8.17 7.15
CA GLU A 69 6.09 -8.81 7.76
C GLU A 69 7.37 -8.50 6.97
N LEU A 70 7.32 -8.59 5.64
CA LEU A 70 8.44 -8.18 4.77
C LEU A 70 8.76 -6.70 4.91
N ASN A 71 7.75 -5.83 5.03
CA ASN A 71 7.98 -4.41 5.26
C ASN A 71 8.62 -4.19 6.63
N SER A 72 8.18 -4.88 7.67
CA SER A 72 8.77 -4.79 9.01
C SER A 72 10.24 -5.24 9.01
N ALA A 73 10.56 -6.32 8.29
CA ALA A 73 11.93 -6.79 8.11
C ALA A 73 12.79 -5.86 7.23
N ASN A 74 12.19 -5.22 6.21
CA ASN A 74 12.88 -4.26 5.34
C ASN A 74 13.05 -2.87 5.99
N LEU A 75 12.12 -2.49 6.89
CA LEU A 75 12.19 -1.28 7.71
C LEU A 75 13.27 -1.37 8.80
N MET A 76 13.65 -2.57 9.25
CA MET A 76 14.85 -2.76 10.09
C MET A 76 16.14 -2.38 9.35
N ASP A 77 16.14 -2.40 8.01
CA ASP A 77 17.25 -1.96 7.16
C ASP A 77 17.12 -0.48 6.72
N ASN A 78 15.89 0.09 6.73
CA ASN A 78 15.58 1.41 6.15
C ASN A 78 14.87 2.39 7.12
N LYS A 79 15.20 2.38 8.42
CA LYS A 79 14.81 3.46 9.37
C LYS A 79 15.58 4.78 9.08
N GLN A 80 15.55 5.25 7.84
CA GLN A 80 16.06 6.56 7.49
C GLN A 80 15.18 7.35 6.51
N LEU A 81 14.09 6.79 5.95
CA LEU A 81 13.37 7.55 4.90
C LEU A 81 11.86 7.76 5.05
N GLU A 82 11.04 6.95 5.74
CA GLU A 82 9.58 7.19 5.68
C GLU A 82 8.83 6.90 6.99
N GLU A 83 9.03 7.76 7.99
CA GLU A 83 8.01 8.04 9.02
C GLU A 83 7.30 9.37 8.65
N PRO A 84 6.01 9.54 8.99
CA PRO A 84 4.94 10.03 8.11
C PRO A 84 5.05 11.52 7.73
N GLU A 85 5.46 11.79 6.48
CA GLU A 85 5.37 13.12 5.83
C GLU A 85 3.92 13.49 5.45
N LYS A 86 2.97 13.23 6.33
CA LYS A 86 1.61 13.80 6.22
C LYS A 86 1.27 14.62 7.45
N GLU A 87 1.81 14.29 8.63
CA GLU A 87 1.42 14.94 9.88
C GLU A 87 2.40 16.05 10.33
N THR A 88 3.71 15.89 10.09
CA THR A 88 4.74 16.88 10.48
C THR A 88 4.70 18.14 9.61
N GLY A 89 4.37 18.00 8.32
CA GLY A 89 4.26 19.12 7.38
C GLY A 89 3.12 20.09 7.72
N GLU A 90 1.98 19.57 8.18
CA GLU A 90 0.83 20.39 8.56
C GLU A 90 1.07 21.13 9.89
N LYS A 91 1.65 20.44 10.89
CA LYS A 91 2.04 21.06 12.17
C LYS A 91 3.08 22.17 11.98
N ARG A 92 4.08 21.98 11.12
CA ARG A 92 5.14 22.98 10.87
C ARG A 92 4.61 24.21 10.12
N LYS A 93 3.67 24.03 9.18
CA LYS A 93 3.00 25.14 8.49
C LYS A 93 2.11 25.95 9.44
N LYS A 94 1.34 25.27 10.33
CA LYS A 94 0.56 25.95 11.38
C LYS A 94 1.44 26.72 12.37
N LEU A 95 2.59 26.15 12.76
CA LEU A 95 3.50 26.80 13.70
C LEU A 95 4.16 28.05 13.10
N ARG A 96 4.61 27.98 11.84
CA ARG A 96 5.17 29.14 11.13
C ARG A 96 4.12 30.24 10.90
N SER A 97 2.91 29.88 10.48
CA SER A 97 1.82 30.85 10.29
C SER A 97 1.48 31.57 11.60
N ASN A 98 1.46 30.88 12.74
CA ASN A 98 1.20 31.49 14.05
C ASN A 98 2.36 32.39 14.51
N GLN A 99 3.61 32.03 14.19
CA GLN A 99 4.79 32.84 14.52
C GLN A 99 4.87 34.12 13.69
N ASP A 100 4.55 34.04 12.39
CA ASP A 100 4.56 35.18 11.48
C ASP A 100 3.44 36.19 11.83
N LEU A 101 2.26 35.69 12.23
CA LEU A 101 1.17 36.53 12.75
C LEU A 101 1.57 37.26 14.05
N ARG A 102 2.29 36.59 14.95
CA ARG A 102 2.77 37.18 16.19
C ARG A 102 3.86 38.25 16.00
N LEU A 103 4.68 38.13 14.95
CA LEU A 103 5.68 39.13 14.60
C LEU A 103 5.05 40.36 13.93
N SER A 104 4.03 40.15 13.09
CA SER A 104 3.29 41.25 12.46
C SER A 104 2.54 42.11 13.48
N ASP A 105 2.03 41.52 14.56
CA ASP A 105 1.31 42.26 15.61
C ASP A 105 2.27 43.07 16.50
N ARG A 106 3.46 42.52 16.81
CA ARG A 106 4.51 43.24 17.56
C ARG A 106 5.11 44.43 16.79
N GLY A 107 5.07 44.42 15.47
CA GLY A 107 5.57 45.52 14.63
C GLY A 107 4.65 46.74 14.57
N LYS A 108 3.38 46.62 15.02
CA LYS A 108 2.38 47.70 14.96
C LYS A 108 2.22 48.52 16.25
N PHE A 109 2.92 48.14 17.32
CA PHE A 109 2.84 48.79 18.64
C PHE A 109 4.02 49.73 18.96
N LYS A 110 4.81 50.12 17.96
CA LYS A 110 5.97 51.02 18.10
C LYS A 110 5.88 52.16 17.11
#